data_AF-A0A132A5N4-F1
#
_entry.id   AF-A0A132A5N4-F1
#
_cell.length_a   1.000
_cell.length_b   1.000
_cell.length_c   1.000
_cell.angle_alpha   90.00
_cell.angle_beta   90.00
_cell.angle_gamma   90.00
#
_symmetry.space_group_name_H-M   'P 1'
#
loop_
_entity.id
_entity.type
_entity.pdbx_description
1 polymer ?
#
loop_
_entity_poly.entity_id
_entity_poly.type
_entity_poly.pdbx_seq_one_letter_code
_entity_poly.pdbx_strand_id
1 'polypeptide(L)'
;MLPLLKNESQSIIAYHFTSCGSNGSHGPTYSECENFYLNSSTRSAVFENKNLNVNGSQMWTAPKSGYYTIFAKGADGGRGLHQHPGGKGALVRAVFYFHEGDTIFLVIGQAGKSVCLNQSIEQCQRLTKNSKASIGGGGGGATYGLI
;
A
#
# COMPACT_ATOMS: atom_id res chain seq x y z
N MET A 1 45.66 19.04 10.13
CA MET A 1 45.07 17.76 10.58
C MET A 1 43.59 17.80 10.21
N LEU A 2 43.23 17.25 9.05
CA LEU A 2 41.84 17.15 8.58
C LEU A 2 41.30 15.78 9.00
N PRO A 3 40.21 15.68 9.78
CA PRO A 3 39.62 14.38 10.04
C PRO A 3 38.95 13.88 8.75
N LEU A 4 39.36 12.69 8.33
CA LEU A 4 38.77 11.90 7.27
C LEU A 4 37.28 11.69 7.58
N LEU A 5 36.41 12.04 6.64
CA LEU A 5 34.99 11.70 6.70
C LEU A 5 34.89 10.18 6.85
N LYS A 6 34.40 9.74 8.02
CA LYS A 6 34.09 8.33 8.27
C LYS A 6 33.11 7.90 7.18
N ASN A 7 33.59 7.04 6.30
CA ASN A 7 32.75 6.29 5.38
C ASN A 7 32.04 5.21 6.21
N GLU A 8 31.09 5.61 7.04
CA GLU A 8 30.11 4.67 7.55
C GLU A 8 29.22 4.33 6.36
N SER A 9 29.20 3.06 5.97
CA SER A 9 28.15 2.52 5.12
C SER A 9 26.83 2.75 5.86
N GLN A 10 26.23 3.91 5.65
CA GLN A 10 24.99 4.30 6.30
C GLN A 10 23.93 3.32 5.79
N SER A 11 23.58 2.35 6.62
CA SER A 11 22.53 1.39 6.30
C SER A 11 21.26 2.20 6.10
N ILE A 12 20.82 2.30 4.84
CA ILE A 12 19.55 2.96 4.52
C ILE A 12 18.46 2.03 5.02
N ILE A 13 17.84 2.40 6.13
CA ILE A 13 16.66 1.68 6.63
C ILE A 13 15.50 2.04 5.71
N ALA A 14 15.06 1.08 4.91
CA ALA A 14 13.90 1.20 4.04
C ALA A 14 12.75 0.32 4.55
N TYR A 15 11.57 0.92 4.65
CA TYR A 15 10.32 0.23 4.97
C TYR A 15 9.48 0.15 3.71
N HIS A 16 9.07 -1.07 3.36
CA HIS A 16 8.28 -1.35 2.15
C HIS A 16 6.88 -1.77 2.56
N PHE A 17 5.96 -0.82 2.55
CA PHE A 17 4.55 -1.09 2.83
C PHE A 17 3.78 -1.38 1.53
N THR A 18 2.82 -2.30 1.60
CA THR A 18 2.08 -2.89 0.48
C THR A 18 0.63 -3.15 0.87
N SER A 19 -0.23 -3.61 -0.05
CA SER A 19 -1.59 -4.04 0.29
C SER A 19 -1.66 -5.37 1.06
N CYS A 20 -0.53 -5.90 1.55
CA CYS A 20 -0.44 -7.19 2.24
C CYS A 20 -1.00 -8.36 1.41
N GLY A 21 -0.85 -8.27 0.08
CA GLY A 21 -1.41 -9.25 -0.87
C GLY A 21 -2.90 -9.08 -1.19
N SER A 22 -3.60 -8.13 -0.57
CA SER A 22 -5.03 -7.90 -0.82
C SER A 22 -5.30 -7.24 -2.17
N ASN A 23 -6.50 -7.51 -2.72
CA ASN A 23 -7.03 -6.94 -3.96
C ASN A 23 -8.54 -6.65 -3.87
N GLY A 24 -9.05 -5.79 -4.76
CA GLY A 24 -10.47 -5.47 -4.84
C GLY A 24 -10.91 -4.36 -3.89
N SER A 25 -12.11 -4.44 -3.33
CA SER A 25 -12.70 -3.34 -2.53
C SER A 25 -12.47 -3.45 -1.03
N HIS A 26 -12.00 -4.60 -0.54
CA HIS A 26 -11.77 -4.84 0.88
C HIS A 26 -10.27 -4.78 1.17
N GLY A 27 -9.89 -4.02 2.19
CA GLY A 27 -8.52 -3.94 2.66
C GLY A 27 -8.10 -5.19 3.44
N PRO A 28 -6.79 -5.40 3.65
CA PRO A 28 -6.29 -6.53 4.41
C PRO A 28 -6.72 -6.43 5.88
N THR A 29 -6.95 -7.58 6.48
CA THR A 29 -7.01 -7.77 7.92
C THR A 29 -5.62 -7.63 8.54
N TYR A 30 -5.60 -7.36 9.84
CA TYR A 30 -4.36 -7.33 10.60
C TYR A 30 -3.51 -8.60 10.44
N SER A 31 -4.13 -9.78 10.53
CA SER A 31 -3.43 -11.07 10.44
C SER A 31 -2.88 -11.35 9.05
N GLU A 32 -3.56 -10.90 7.98
CA GLU A 32 -3.05 -11.00 6.61
C GLU A 32 -1.76 -10.19 6.44
N CYS A 33 -1.73 -8.95 6.95
CA CYS A 33 -0.49 -8.15 6.98
C CYS A 33 0.58 -8.78 7.86
N GLU A 34 0.20 -9.34 9.02
CA GLU A 34 1.15 -9.96 9.95
C GLU A 34 1.89 -11.12 9.29
N ASN A 35 1.14 -11.97 8.59
CA ASN A 35 1.68 -13.08 7.83
C ASN A 35 2.49 -12.62 6.61
N PHE A 36 2.01 -11.59 5.89
CA PHE A 36 2.69 -11.08 4.70
C PHE A 36 4.10 -10.55 4.99
N TYR A 37 4.30 -9.91 6.15
CA TYR A 37 5.59 -9.32 6.51
C TYR A 37 6.49 -10.22 7.36
N LEU A 38 6.16 -11.50 7.61
CA LEU A 38 6.89 -12.36 8.58
C LEU A 38 8.43 -12.29 8.50
N ASN A 39 9.00 -12.15 7.30
CA ASN A 39 10.44 -12.11 7.07
C ASN A 39 10.94 -10.76 6.49
N SER A 40 10.25 -9.65 6.81
CA SER A 40 10.55 -8.30 6.30
C SER A 40 10.91 -7.32 7.41
N SER A 41 11.81 -6.37 7.12
CA SER A 41 12.09 -5.22 7.99
C SER A 41 10.85 -4.36 8.26
N THR A 42 9.86 -4.37 7.36
CA THR A 42 8.57 -3.70 7.54
C THR A 42 7.78 -4.29 8.70
N ARG A 43 8.02 -5.56 9.06
CA ARG A 43 7.27 -6.23 10.14
C ARG A 43 7.40 -5.50 11.46
N SER A 44 8.62 -5.23 11.90
CA SER A 44 8.86 -4.57 13.18
C SER A 44 8.18 -3.21 13.20
N ALA A 45 8.30 -2.46 12.10
CA ALA A 45 7.65 -1.17 11.90
C ALA A 45 6.11 -1.19 12.01
N VAL A 46 5.45 -2.23 11.47
CA VAL A 46 3.97 -2.32 11.45
C VAL A 46 3.38 -2.88 12.75
N PHE A 47 4.11 -3.78 13.41
CA PHE A 47 3.56 -4.61 14.50
C PHE A 47 4.12 -4.31 15.89
N GLU A 48 4.98 -3.30 16.02
CA GLU A 48 5.52 -2.85 17.33
C GLU A 48 4.41 -2.46 18.32
N ASN A 49 3.28 -1.93 17.84
CA ASN A 49 2.16 -1.55 18.71
C ASN A 49 0.83 -2.15 18.21
N LYS A 50 0.58 -3.40 18.64
CA LYS A 50 -0.61 -4.19 18.26
C LYS A 50 -1.94 -3.53 18.63
N ASN A 51 -1.96 -2.65 19.64
CA ASN A 51 -3.18 -2.02 20.15
C ASN A 51 -3.72 -0.91 19.24
N LEU A 52 -2.91 -0.39 18.33
CA LEU A 52 -3.30 0.66 17.38
C LEU A 52 -3.59 0.11 15.98
N ASN A 53 -3.58 -1.21 15.81
CA ASN A 53 -3.78 -1.80 14.50
C ASN A 53 -5.26 -1.84 14.11
N VAL A 54 -5.58 -1.19 13.00
CA VAL A 54 -6.94 -1.07 12.47
C VAL A 54 -7.00 -1.78 11.11
N ASN A 55 -7.99 -2.67 10.93
CA ASN A 55 -8.20 -3.37 9.65
C ASN A 55 -8.28 -2.39 8.47
N GLY A 56 -7.64 -2.74 7.36
CA GLY A 56 -7.55 -1.89 6.18
C GLY A 56 -6.51 -0.77 6.26
N SER A 57 -5.76 -0.66 7.37
CA SER A 57 -4.64 0.28 7.52
C SER A 57 -3.41 -0.41 8.10
N GLN A 58 -2.25 0.18 7.85
CA GLN A 58 -0.98 -0.17 8.48
C GLN A 58 -0.50 1.02 9.29
N MET A 59 0.40 0.79 10.22
CA MET A 59 0.96 1.84 11.05
C MET A 59 2.47 1.83 10.95
N TRP A 60 3.08 2.99 11.12
CA TRP A 60 4.52 3.13 11.25
C TRP A 60 4.82 4.21 12.28
N THR A 61 5.71 3.91 13.21
CA THR A 61 6.20 4.88 14.18
C THR A 61 7.60 5.31 13.79
N ALA A 62 7.83 6.62 13.72
CA ALA A 62 9.13 7.17 13.37
C ALA A 62 10.17 6.79 14.45
N PRO A 63 11.22 6.02 14.10
CA PRO A 63 12.17 5.52 15.08
C PRO A 63 13.14 6.59 15.59
N LYS A 64 13.28 7.71 14.85
CA LYS A 64 14.12 8.85 15.20
C LYS A 64 13.55 10.12 14.58
N SER A 65 13.89 11.27 15.17
CA SER A 65 13.56 12.56 14.57
C SER A 65 14.42 12.80 13.33
N GLY A 66 13.83 13.29 12.23
CA GLY A 66 14.59 13.60 11.02
C GLY A 66 13.74 13.74 9.76
N TYR A 67 14.42 13.97 8.62
CA TYR A 67 13.79 14.02 7.31
C TYR A 67 13.68 12.62 6.70
N TYR A 68 12.46 12.24 6.34
CA TYR A 68 12.13 10.98 5.69
C TYR A 68 11.65 11.25 4.27
N THR A 69 12.16 10.48 3.30
CA THR A 69 11.63 10.49 1.93
C THR A 69 10.59 9.40 1.79
N ILE A 70 9.37 9.80 1.41
CA ILE A 70 8.27 8.88 1.12
C ILE A 70 8.13 8.75 -0.39
N PHE A 71 8.13 7.50 -0.86
CA PHE A 71 7.70 7.13 -2.20
C PHE A 71 6.35 6.44 -2.10
N ALA A 72 5.32 7.03 -2.67
CA ALA A 72 3.96 6.49 -2.67
C ALA A 72 3.55 6.15 -4.10
N LYS A 73 3.16 4.90 -4.33
CA LYS A 73 2.59 4.45 -5.60
C LYS A 73 1.12 4.12 -5.40
N GLY A 74 0.23 4.77 -6.14
CA GLY A 74 -1.20 4.46 -6.17
C GLY A 74 -1.47 3.05 -6.72
N ALA A 75 -2.64 2.49 -6.41
CA ALA A 75 -3.00 1.17 -6.90
C ALA A 75 -3.26 1.15 -8.41
N ASP A 76 -3.03 -0.01 -9.01
CA ASP A 76 -3.42 -0.28 -10.39
C ASP A 76 -4.93 -0.62 -10.47
N GLY A 77 -5.58 -0.23 -11.55
CA GLY A 77 -6.94 -0.65 -11.87
C GLY A 77 -6.99 -2.12 -12.32
N GLY A 78 -8.15 -2.75 -12.11
CA GLY A 78 -8.44 -4.07 -12.66
C GLY A 78 -8.64 -4.02 -14.17
N ARG A 79 -8.43 -5.14 -14.87
CA ARG A 79 -8.74 -5.24 -16.30
C ARG A 79 -10.24 -5.15 -16.55
N GLY A 80 -10.61 -4.40 -17.57
CA GLY A 80 -11.99 -4.23 -18.03
C GLY A 80 -12.47 -5.37 -18.93
N LEU A 81 -13.70 -5.24 -19.42
CA LEU A 81 -14.25 -6.13 -20.45
C LEU A 81 -13.35 -6.12 -21.70
N HIS A 82 -13.27 -7.24 -22.42
CA HIS A 82 -12.36 -7.43 -23.57
C HIS A 82 -10.87 -7.35 -23.21
N GLN A 83 -10.50 -7.64 -21.96
CA GLN A 83 -9.10 -7.63 -21.49
C GLN A 83 -8.39 -6.27 -21.62
N HIS A 84 -9.15 -5.17 -21.68
CA HIS A 84 -8.56 -3.84 -21.64
C HIS A 84 -7.74 -3.67 -20.36
N PRO A 85 -6.47 -3.23 -20.45
CA PRO A 85 -5.64 -3.04 -19.28
C PRO A 85 -6.27 -2.00 -18.35
N GLY A 86 -6.20 -2.25 -17.05
CA GLY A 86 -6.58 -1.25 -16.05
C GLY A 86 -5.60 -0.07 -16.05
N GLY A 87 -6.08 1.08 -15.55
CA GLY A 87 -5.23 2.25 -15.35
C GLY A 87 -4.06 1.97 -14.41
N LYS A 88 -2.94 2.67 -14.60
CA LYS A 88 -1.80 2.60 -13.68
C LYS A 88 -1.95 3.63 -12.56
N GLY A 89 -1.50 3.27 -11.37
CA GLY A 89 -1.40 4.23 -10.28
C GLY A 89 -0.33 5.30 -10.52
N ALA A 90 -0.46 6.44 -9.86
CA ALA A 90 0.54 7.50 -9.88
C ALA A 90 1.69 7.22 -8.90
N LEU A 91 2.91 7.64 -9.24
CA LEU A 91 4.04 7.64 -8.32
C LEU A 91 4.30 9.07 -7.83
N VAL A 92 4.32 9.25 -6.52
CA VAL A 92 4.62 10.52 -5.86
C VAL A 92 5.83 10.34 -4.95
N ARG A 93 6.69 11.35 -4.93
CA ARG A 93 7.80 11.47 -3.98
C ARG A 93 7.59 12.72 -3.15
N ALA A 94 7.67 12.58 -1.84
CA ALA A 94 7.60 13.69 -0.90
C ALA A 94 8.63 13.53 0.21
N VAL A 95 9.01 14.62 0.85
CA VAL A 95 9.94 14.63 1.99
C VAL A 95 9.22 15.28 3.16
N PHE A 96 9.21 14.61 4.30
CA PHE A 96 8.59 15.09 5.53
C PHE A 96 9.59 15.05 6.67
N TYR A 97 9.49 15.99 7.59
CA TYR A 97 10.17 15.91 8.86
C TYR A 97 9.23 15.23 9.86
N PHE A 98 9.72 14.18 10.52
CA PHE A 98 9.01 13.51 11.61
C PHE A 98 9.81 13.66 12.90
N HIS A 99 9.10 13.72 14.03
CA HIS A 99 9.68 13.55 15.35
C HIS A 99 9.71 12.08 15.72
N GLU A 100 10.68 11.70 16.54
CA GLU A 100 10.74 10.37 17.13
C GLU A 100 9.43 10.08 17.89
N GLY A 101 8.84 8.91 17.64
CA GLY A 101 7.57 8.52 18.24
C GLY A 101 6.33 8.98 17.47
N ASP A 102 6.47 9.84 16.45
CA ASP A 102 5.34 10.18 15.57
C ASP A 102 4.77 8.91 14.95
N THR A 103 3.46 8.74 15.06
CA THR A 103 2.75 7.56 14.56
C THR A 103 1.97 7.92 13.31
N ILE A 104 2.27 7.23 12.21
CA ILE A 104 1.71 7.46 10.88
C ILE A 104 0.81 6.27 10.54
N PHE A 105 -0.46 6.56 10.26
CA PHE A 105 -1.38 5.60 9.69
C PHE A 105 -1.30 5.62 8.17
N LEU A 106 -1.15 4.43 7.59
CA LEU A 106 -0.92 4.19 6.16
C LEU A 106 -2.12 3.42 5.60
N VAL A 107 -2.93 4.09 4.78
CA VAL A 107 -3.98 3.43 3.99
C VAL A 107 -3.42 3.13 2.61
N ILE A 108 -3.15 1.86 2.35
CA ILE A 108 -2.48 1.42 1.12
C ILE A 108 -3.50 0.87 0.16
N GLY A 109 -3.68 1.54 -0.97
CA GLY A 109 -4.61 1.14 -2.01
C GLY A 109 -4.27 -0.23 -2.59
N GLN A 110 -5.29 -1.07 -2.74
CA GLN A 110 -5.19 -2.38 -3.36
C GLN A 110 -5.57 -2.34 -4.84
N ALA A 111 -4.95 -3.24 -5.64
CA ALA A 111 -5.24 -3.34 -7.05
C ALA A 111 -6.70 -3.75 -7.30
N GLY A 112 -7.33 -3.14 -8.30
CA GLY A 112 -8.70 -3.46 -8.70
C GLY A 112 -8.85 -4.91 -9.20
N LYS A 113 -10.01 -5.52 -8.95
CA LYS A 113 -10.31 -6.86 -9.50
C LYS A 113 -10.55 -6.76 -11.00
N SER A 114 -9.92 -7.64 -11.75
CA SER A 114 -10.19 -7.78 -13.19
C SER A 114 -11.52 -8.49 -13.40
N VAL A 115 -12.30 -8.04 -14.35
CA VAL A 115 -13.54 -8.72 -14.74
C VAL A 115 -13.23 -9.83 -15.74
N CYS A 116 -14.07 -10.87 -15.77
CA CYS A 116 -14.05 -11.91 -16.80
C CYS A 116 -12.73 -12.71 -16.88
N LEU A 117 -12.02 -12.86 -15.77
CA LEU A 117 -10.94 -13.84 -15.67
C LEU A 117 -11.59 -15.23 -15.74
N ASN A 118 -11.38 -15.95 -16.84
CA ASN A 118 -11.86 -17.32 -17.08
C ASN A 118 -13.33 -17.47 -17.55
N GLN A 119 -13.95 -16.46 -18.16
CA GLN A 119 -15.28 -16.58 -18.78
C GLN A 119 -15.31 -16.06 -20.21
N SER A 120 -16.22 -16.57 -21.05
CA SER A 120 -16.44 -16.02 -22.39
C SER A 120 -17.01 -14.59 -22.28
N ILE A 121 -16.66 -13.73 -23.23
CA ILE A 121 -17.09 -12.33 -23.26
C ILE A 121 -18.63 -12.23 -23.21
N GLU A 122 -19.34 -13.12 -23.90
CA GLU A 122 -20.80 -13.17 -23.94
C GLU A 122 -21.43 -13.49 -22.57
N GLN A 123 -20.82 -14.42 -21.83
CA GLN A 123 -21.26 -14.83 -20.49
C GLN A 123 -21.06 -13.69 -19.50
N CYS A 124 -19.95 -12.97 -19.64
CA CYS A 124 -19.64 -11.79 -18.84
C CYS A 124 -20.58 -10.61 -19.15
N GLN A 125 -20.88 -10.35 -20.42
CA GLN A 125 -21.83 -9.30 -20.86
C GLN A 125 -23.27 -9.56 -20.39
N ARG A 126 -23.67 -10.82 -20.24
CA ARG A 126 -24.99 -11.18 -19.67
C ARG A 126 -25.09 -10.85 -18.18
N LEU A 127 -24.02 -11.08 -17.41
CA LEU A 127 -23.95 -10.67 -16.00
C LEU A 127 -24.00 -9.14 -15.84
N THR A 128 -23.44 -8.39 -16.80
CA THR A 128 -23.43 -6.93 -16.79
C THR A 128 -24.72 -6.27 -17.31
N LYS A 129 -25.65 -7.03 -17.93
CA LYS A 129 -26.94 -6.49 -18.41
C LYS A 129 -27.98 -6.36 -17.29
N ASN A 130 -27.91 -7.20 -16.26
CA ASN A 130 -28.84 -7.19 -15.12
C ASN A 130 -28.24 -6.61 -13.82
N SER A 131 -26.96 -6.26 -13.84
CA SER A 131 -26.30 -5.59 -12.72
C SER A 131 -25.48 -4.45 -13.28
N LYS A 132 -25.46 -3.29 -12.61
CA LYS A 132 -24.51 -2.21 -12.90
C LYS A 132 -23.11 -2.77 -12.68
N ALA A 133 -22.54 -3.40 -13.69
CA ALA A 133 -21.23 -4.02 -13.57
C ALA A 133 -20.21 -2.91 -13.38
N SER A 134 -19.59 -2.93 -12.20
CA SER A 134 -18.48 -2.05 -11.87
C SER A 134 -17.38 -2.27 -12.90
N ILE A 135 -17.20 -1.26 -13.75
CA ILE A 135 -16.18 -1.19 -14.78
C ILE A 135 -14.87 -0.96 -14.02
N GLY A 136 -14.15 -2.04 -13.70
CA GLY A 136 -12.80 -2.01 -13.11
C GLY A 136 -12.50 -0.81 -12.19
N GLY A 137 -12.94 -0.85 -10.94
CA GLY A 137 -12.58 0.18 -9.95
C GLY A 137 -11.11 0.11 -9.56
N GLY A 138 -10.42 1.25 -9.55
CA GLY A 138 -9.10 1.41 -8.94
C GLY A 138 -9.23 1.83 -7.47
N GLY A 139 -8.50 1.16 -6.57
CA GLY A 139 -8.42 1.54 -5.16
C GLY A 139 -7.47 2.74 -4.97
N GLY A 140 -8.00 3.95 -4.90
CA GLY A 140 -7.22 5.12 -4.46
C GLY A 140 -6.95 5.03 -2.97
N GLY A 141 -5.67 5.05 -2.55
CA GLY A 141 -5.29 5.14 -1.15
C GLY A 141 -4.03 5.98 -0.99
N ALA A 142 -4.19 7.17 -0.43
CA ALA A 142 -3.18 7.90 0.33
C ALA A 142 -3.96 8.88 1.22
N THR A 143 -4.24 8.49 2.46
CA THR A 143 -4.79 9.42 3.45
C THR A 143 -3.85 9.49 4.64
N TYR A 144 -3.35 10.71 4.87
CA TYR A 144 -2.69 11.17 6.08
C TYR A 144 -3.79 11.53 7.08
N GLY A 145 -3.74 11.01 8.30
CA GLY A 145 -4.64 11.42 9.39
C GLY A 145 -3.82 11.79 10.61
N LEU A 146 -3.66 13.10 10.85
CA LEU A 146 -3.46 13.64 12.20
C LEU A 146 -4.86 13.75 12.82
N ILE A 147 -5.06 13.13 13.97
CA ILE A 147 -6.14 13.51 14.90
C ILE A 147 -5.46 14.05 16.15
#